data_AF-A0A1I5HA76-F1
#
_entry.id   AF-A0A1I5HA76-F1
#
_cell.length_a   1.000
_cell.length_b   1.000
_cell.length_c   1.000
_cell.angle_alpha   90.00
_cell.angle_beta   90.00
_cell.angle_gamma   90.00
#
_symmetry.space_group_name_H-M   'P 1'
#
loop_
_entity.id
_entity.type
_entity.pdbx_description
1 polymer ?
#
loop_
_entity_poly.entity_id
_entity_poly.type
_entity_poly.pdbx_seq_one_letter_code
_entity_poly.pdbx_strand_id
1 'polypeptide(L)'
;MLFIGPEAERRFGRIHFRDLTAVFTAAPEFTVLSGRTEVGRADPMLLTERVIGPSLLLLGGYSWRVTRIDWKRRRCHVEPADGGGKAGWIGTGTGLVSFELARAARDVLLGDGPPVALTRRAAAVRDDLDFSVHPGGTVISRSPSGDLHWWTWAGDRANATLKATLRLRGDLRPDGWRSAVRELADHLVMPDVDDRAVHGLKFSADLPRHLAEATLAARLADLDNAARALTEPHRFTTRTG
;
A
#
# COMPACT_ATOMS: atom_id res chain seq x y z
N MET A 1 -38.94 -7.03 -17.05
CA MET A 1 -38.00 -8.12 -16.70
C MET A 1 -36.65 -7.72 -17.28
N LEU A 2 -35.61 -7.54 -16.44
CA LEU A 2 -34.25 -7.27 -16.91
C LEU A 2 -33.59 -8.62 -17.21
N PHE A 3 -33.17 -8.83 -18.46
CA PHE A 3 -32.48 -10.04 -18.91
C PHE A 3 -31.12 -9.67 -19.51
N ILE A 4 -30.16 -10.60 -19.46
CA ILE A 4 -28.84 -10.41 -20.07
C ILE A 4 -29.01 -10.34 -21.59
N GLY A 5 -28.50 -9.28 -22.20
CA GLY A 5 -28.63 -9.05 -23.64
C GLY A 5 -27.70 -9.96 -24.49
N PRO A 6 -27.95 -10.08 -25.80
CA PRO A 6 -27.22 -11.00 -26.69
C PRO A 6 -25.70 -10.82 -26.68
N GLU A 7 -25.23 -9.57 -26.55
CA GLU A 7 -23.79 -9.27 -26.53
C GLU A 7 -23.11 -9.73 -25.24
N ALA A 8 -23.79 -9.60 -24.10
CA ALA A 8 -23.28 -10.09 -22.83
C ALA A 8 -23.31 -11.62 -22.77
N GLU A 9 -24.31 -12.27 -23.37
CA GLU A 9 -24.36 -13.73 -23.50
C GLU A 9 -23.27 -14.26 -24.44
N ARG A 10 -23.00 -13.58 -25.56
CA ARG A 10 -21.89 -13.89 -26.47
C ARG A 10 -20.53 -13.79 -25.77
N ARG A 11 -20.34 -12.77 -24.94
CA ARG A 11 -19.05 -12.44 -24.31
C ARG A 11 -18.80 -13.25 -23.03
N PHE A 12 -19.84 -13.49 -22.22
CA PHE A 12 -19.72 -14.09 -20.89
C PHE A 12 -20.52 -15.37 -20.69
N GLY A 13 -21.48 -15.71 -21.55
CA GLY A 13 -22.39 -16.84 -21.35
C GLY A 13 -21.73 -18.22 -21.31
N ARG A 14 -20.44 -18.32 -21.70
CA ARG A 14 -19.65 -19.54 -21.57
C ARG A 14 -19.52 -19.96 -20.11
N ILE A 15 -19.76 -21.25 -19.84
CA ILE A 15 -19.69 -21.83 -18.49
C ILE A 15 -20.59 -21.04 -17.51
N HIS A 16 -21.86 -20.82 -17.86
CA HIS A 16 -22.86 -20.18 -16.99
C HIS A 16 -22.41 -18.82 -16.40
N PHE A 17 -21.88 -17.93 -17.23
CA PHE A 17 -21.44 -16.60 -16.78
C PHE A 17 -20.35 -16.65 -15.69
N ARG A 18 -19.53 -17.71 -15.65
CA ARG A 18 -18.47 -17.92 -14.64
C ARG A 18 -17.56 -16.70 -14.48
N ASP A 19 -17.20 -16.02 -15.56
CA ASP A 19 -16.34 -14.84 -15.50
C ASP A 19 -17.00 -13.66 -14.74
N LEU A 20 -18.34 -13.60 -14.72
CA LEU A 20 -19.11 -12.64 -13.93
C LEU A 20 -19.36 -13.14 -12.50
N THR A 21 -19.61 -14.44 -12.32
CA THR A 21 -20.11 -15.00 -11.05
C THR A 21 -19.04 -15.57 -10.13
N ALA A 22 -17.85 -15.91 -10.64
CA ALA A 22 -16.78 -16.48 -9.81
C ALA A 22 -16.05 -15.41 -8.99
N VAL A 23 -16.00 -15.58 -7.66
CA VAL A 23 -15.16 -14.77 -6.76
C VAL A 23 -14.06 -15.66 -6.21
N PHE A 24 -12.81 -15.24 -6.37
CA PHE A 24 -11.66 -15.93 -5.76
C PHE A 24 -11.29 -15.22 -4.46
N THR A 25 -11.13 -15.97 -3.38
CA THR A 25 -10.95 -15.47 -2.00
C THR A 25 -9.49 -15.33 -1.57
N ALA A 26 -8.52 -15.78 -2.37
CA ALA A 26 -7.10 -15.60 -2.07
C ALA A 26 -6.63 -14.18 -2.42
N ALA A 27 -5.93 -13.51 -1.50
CA ALA A 27 -5.22 -12.27 -1.77
C ALA A 27 -4.31 -12.48 -3.00
N PRO A 28 -4.56 -11.82 -4.14
CA PRO A 28 -3.92 -12.20 -5.39
C PRO A 28 -2.49 -11.64 -5.45
N GLU A 29 -1.51 -12.36 -4.92
CA GLU A 29 -0.10 -12.00 -5.12
C GLU A 29 0.32 -12.19 -6.59
N PHE A 30 1.24 -11.35 -7.06
CA PHE A 30 1.87 -11.51 -8.36
C PHE A 30 3.18 -12.28 -8.24
N THR A 31 3.35 -13.33 -9.05
CA THR A 31 4.65 -13.99 -9.20
C THR A 31 5.58 -13.08 -10.00
N VAL A 32 6.75 -12.78 -9.44
CA VAL A 32 7.75 -11.90 -10.07
C VAL A 32 8.79 -12.75 -10.80
N LEU A 33 8.99 -12.49 -12.09
CA LEU A 33 9.79 -13.31 -13.01
C LEU A 33 10.89 -12.47 -13.67
N SER A 34 12.14 -12.91 -13.53
CA SER A 34 13.26 -12.47 -14.38
C SER A 34 13.49 -13.51 -15.48
N GLY A 35 13.08 -13.17 -16.72
CA GLY A 35 12.98 -14.14 -17.80
C GLY A 35 12.00 -15.28 -17.46
N ARG A 36 12.55 -16.47 -17.16
CA ARG A 36 11.79 -17.66 -16.74
C ARG A 36 11.93 -17.99 -15.25
N THR A 37 12.79 -17.29 -14.54
CA THR A 37 13.13 -17.56 -13.14
C THR A 37 12.23 -16.76 -12.21
N GLU A 38 11.60 -17.42 -11.24
CA GLU A 38 10.88 -16.75 -10.16
C GLU A 38 11.89 -16.10 -9.20
N VAL A 39 11.75 -14.80 -8.98
CA VAL A 39 12.61 -14.00 -8.10
C VAL A 39 11.90 -13.55 -6.83
N GLY A 40 10.58 -13.78 -6.74
CA GLY A 40 9.78 -13.50 -5.55
C GLY A 40 8.31 -13.28 -5.87
N ARG A 41 7.60 -12.69 -4.91
CA ARG A 41 6.21 -12.27 -5.04
C ARG A 41 6.06 -10.79 -4.72
N ALA A 42 5.06 -10.15 -5.33
CA ALA A 42 4.76 -8.74 -5.11
C ALA A 42 3.27 -8.52 -4.79
N ASP A 43 3.01 -7.58 -3.90
CA ASP A 43 1.66 -7.10 -3.62
C ASP A 43 1.10 -6.35 -4.84
N PRO A 44 -0.19 -6.55 -5.21
CA PRO A 44 -0.83 -5.78 -6.26
C PRO A 44 -0.72 -4.28 -6.11
N MET A 45 -0.82 -3.72 -4.89
CA MET A 45 -0.74 -2.27 -4.65
C MET A 45 0.56 -1.66 -5.16
N LEU A 46 1.69 -2.37 -5.00
CA LEU A 46 2.98 -1.92 -5.52
C LEU A 46 3.02 -1.88 -7.05
N LEU A 47 2.19 -2.71 -7.69
CA LEU A 47 2.05 -2.79 -9.15
C LEU A 47 0.94 -1.89 -9.68
N THR A 48 0.01 -1.45 -8.84
CA THR A 48 -1.08 -0.53 -9.20
C THR A 48 -0.78 0.93 -8.88
N GLU A 49 0.23 1.22 -8.07
CA GLU A 49 0.59 2.61 -7.77
C GLU A 49 1.24 3.28 -8.99
N ARG A 50 0.74 4.46 -9.37
CA ARG A 50 1.34 5.25 -10.44
C ARG A 50 2.68 5.84 -9.98
N VAL A 51 3.75 5.55 -10.72
CA VAL A 51 5.11 6.03 -10.42
C VAL A 51 5.61 6.95 -11.54
N ILE A 52 6.25 8.06 -11.18
CA ILE A 52 6.97 8.92 -12.13
C ILE A 52 8.38 8.32 -12.31
N GLY A 53 8.68 7.81 -13.52
CA GLY A 53 9.95 7.14 -13.83
C GLY A 53 9.84 5.61 -13.85
N PRO A 54 10.96 4.87 -13.83
CA PRO A 54 10.92 3.40 -13.87
C PRO A 54 10.29 2.83 -12.59
N SER A 55 9.30 1.94 -12.73
CA SER A 55 8.78 1.17 -11.59
C SER A 55 9.83 0.16 -11.16
N LEU A 56 10.35 0.32 -9.95
CA LEU A 56 11.42 -0.50 -9.38
C LEU A 56 10.89 -1.26 -8.15
N LEU A 57 11.15 -2.55 -8.09
CA LEU A 57 10.86 -3.44 -6.97
C LEU A 57 12.16 -3.86 -6.29
N LEU A 58 12.17 -3.90 -4.96
CA LEU A 58 13.28 -4.47 -4.19
C LEU A 58 12.84 -5.85 -3.66
N LEU A 59 13.46 -6.91 -4.17
CA LEU A 59 13.15 -8.31 -3.83
C LEU A 59 14.44 -9.10 -3.62
N GLY A 60 14.53 -9.80 -2.48
CA GLY A 60 15.72 -10.58 -2.13
C GLY A 60 17.00 -9.74 -2.01
N GLY A 61 16.89 -8.44 -1.71
CA GLY A 61 18.03 -7.52 -1.66
C GLY A 61 18.50 -6.98 -3.02
N TYR A 62 17.86 -7.38 -4.12
CA TYR A 62 18.17 -6.92 -5.46
C TYR A 62 17.09 -5.97 -5.98
N SER A 63 17.53 -4.98 -6.77
CA SER A 63 16.65 -4.01 -7.43
C SER A 63 16.22 -4.55 -8.79
N TRP A 64 14.93 -4.49 -9.07
CA TRP A 64 14.29 -5.07 -10.24
C TRP A 64 13.43 -4.02 -10.94
N ARG A 65 13.67 -3.76 -12.22
CA ARG A 65 12.83 -2.89 -13.04
C ARG A 65 11.65 -3.68 -13.58
N VAL A 66 10.44 -3.24 -13.30
CA VAL A 66 9.21 -3.80 -13.88
C VAL A 66 9.16 -3.46 -15.36
N THR A 67 9.18 -4.47 -16.22
CA THR A 67 9.09 -4.32 -17.68
C THR A 67 7.68 -4.58 -18.19
N ARG A 68 6.98 -5.56 -17.61
CA ARG A 68 5.61 -5.92 -18.03
C ARG A 68 4.83 -6.56 -16.89
N ILE A 69 3.54 -6.26 -16.79
CA ILE A 69 2.62 -6.92 -15.85
C ILE A 69 1.55 -7.65 -16.65
N ASP A 70 1.45 -8.97 -16.47
CA ASP A 70 0.36 -9.81 -16.96
C ASP A 70 -0.66 -10.00 -15.83
N TRP A 71 -1.66 -9.12 -15.78
CA TRP A 71 -2.71 -9.13 -14.77
C TRP A 71 -3.56 -10.39 -14.81
N LYS A 72 -3.81 -10.93 -16.01
CA LYS A 72 -4.64 -12.14 -16.19
C LYS A 72 -3.95 -13.37 -15.61
N ARG A 73 -2.63 -13.48 -15.79
CA ARG A 73 -1.82 -14.60 -15.26
C ARG A 73 -1.20 -14.31 -13.90
N ARG A 74 -1.41 -13.11 -13.34
CA ARG A 74 -0.79 -12.63 -12.09
C ARG A 74 0.74 -12.77 -12.11
N ARG A 75 1.37 -12.28 -13.19
CA ARG A 75 2.82 -12.31 -13.37
C ARG A 75 3.38 -10.92 -13.58
N CYS A 76 4.44 -10.58 -12.85
CA CYS A 76 5.20 -9.36 -13.04
C CYS A 76 6.57 -9.74 -13.63
N HIS A 77 6.87 -9.27 -14.83
CA HIS A 77 8.15 -9.47 -15.48
C HIS A 77 9.09 -8.33 -15.14
N VAL A 78 10.32 -8.68 -14.79
CA VAL A 78 11.34 -7.74 -14.35
C VAL A 78 12.70 -8.00 -15.01
N GLU A 79 13.53 -6.96 -15.04
CA GLU A 79 14.94 -7.01 -15.38
C GLU A 79 15.79 -6.45 -14.23
N PRO A 80 17.06 -6.86 -14.09
CA PRO A 80 17.96 -6.28 -13.09
C PRO A 80 18.05 -4.76 -13.22
N ALA A 81 18.14 -4.07 -12.09
CA ALA A 81 18.39 -2.64 -12.02
C ALA A 81 19.56 -2.35 -11.07
N ASP A 82 20.31 -1.28 -11.34
CA ASP A 82 21.53 -0.95 -10.59
C ASP A 82 21.26 -0.51 -9.14
N GLY A 83 20.04 -0.11 -8.82
CA GLY A 83 19.65 0.26 -7.46
C GLY A 83 18.25 0.85 -7.35
N GLY A 84 17.78 1.00 -6.11
CA GLY A 84 16.51 1.61 -5.76
C GLY A 84 15.32 0.64 -5.79
N GLY A 85 14.12 1.20 -5.76
CA GLY A 85 12.88 0.44 -5.77
C GLY A 85 12.22 0.25 -4.41
N LYS A 86 10.92 -0.01 -4.47
CA LYS A 86 10.10 -0.20 -3.28
C LYS A 86 10.24 -1.63 -2.82
N ALA A 87 10.58 -1.79 -1.55
CA ALA A 87 10.58 -3.08 -0.90
C ALA A 87 9.14 -3.60 -0.82
N GLY A 88 8.87 -4.68 -1.56
CA GLY A 88 7.57 -5.33 -1.59
C GLY A 88 7.51 -6.49 -0.61
N TRP A 89 7.88 -6.26 0.64
CA TRP A 89 7.73 -7.29 1.66
C TRP A 89 6.30 -7.29 2.16
N ILE A 90 5.47 -8.12 1.54
CA ILE A 90 4.52 -8.91 2.33
C ILE A 90 5.35 -10.00 2.99
N GLY A 91 5.51 -9.95 4.31
CA GLY A 91 5.89 -11.15 5.05
C GLY A 91 4.87 -12.23 4.70
N THR A 92 5.32 -13.38 4.21
CA THR A 92 4.48 -14.52 3.79
C THR A 92 3.29 -14.70 4.74
N GLY A 93 2.10 -14.23 4.36
CA GLY A 93 0.86 -14.41 5.13
C GLY A 93 0.11 -13.17 5.59
N THR A 94 0.71 -11.97 5.63
CA THR A 94 -0.05 -10.75 5.93
C THR A 94 -0.28 -9.98 4.63
N GLY A 95 -1.47 -10.08 4.04
CA GLY A 95 -1.91 -9.11 3.04
C GLY A 95 -1.89 -7.69 3.61
N LEU A 96 -2.56 -6.74 2.96
CA LEU A 96 -2.63 -5.35 3.42
C LEU A 96 -2.87 -5.25 4.94
N VAL A 97 -1.98 -4.53 5.63
CA VAL A 97 -2.08 -4.26 7.05
C VAL A 97 -3.24 -3.28 7.25
N SER A 98 -4.28 -3.74 7.95
CA SER A 98 -5.42 -2.88 8.31
C SER A 98 -5.00 -1.84 9.35
N PHE A 99 -5.81 -0.80 9.50
CA PHE A 99 -5.61 0.21 10.54
C PHE A 99 -5.58 -0.43 11.93
N GLU A 100 -6.51 -1.34 12.22
CA GLU A 100 -6.63 -2.02 13.51
C GLU A 100 -5.39 -2.87 13.82
N LEU A 101 -4.88 -3.60 12.82
CA LEU A 101 -3.67 -4.41 13.00
C LEU A 101 -2.44 -3.53 13.22
N ALA A 102 -2.31 -2.43 12.47
CA ALA A 102 -1.23 -1.47 12.68
C ALA A 102 -1.31 -0.83 14.08
N ARG A 103 -2.51 -0.48 14.56
CA ARG A 103 -2.69 0.07 15.90
C ARG A 103 -2.41 -0.94 17.00
N ALA A 104 -2.86 -2.18 16.87
CA ALA A 104 -2.53 -3.23 17.81
C ALA A 104 -1.01 -3.45 17.93
N ALA A 105 -0.30 -3.44 16.80
CA ALA A 105 1.17 -3.51 16.81
C ALA A 105 1.80 -2.30 17.54
N ARG A 106 1.29 -1.08 17.27
CA ARG A 106 1.71 0.14 17.99
C ARG A 106 1.49 0.03 19.49
N ASP A 107 0.36 -0.49 19.93
CA ASP A 107 0.01 -0.58 21.35
C ASP A 107 0.95 -1.54 22.08
N VAL A 108 1.37 -2.65 21.43
CA VAL A 108 2.41 -3.56 21.95
C VAL A 108 3.76 -2.84 22.08
N LEU A 109 4.14 -2.01 21.10
CA LEU A 109 5.37 -1.21 21.20
C LEU A 109 5.28 -0.17 22.32
N LEU A 110 4.09 0.35 22.62
CA LEU A 110 3.84 1.27 23.75
C LEU A 110 3.74 0.58 25.10
N GLY A 111 3.91 -0.75 25.15
CA GLY A 111 3.99 -1.52 26.38
C GLY A 111 2.79 -2.42 26.65
N ASP A 112 1.81 -2.53 25.73
CA ASP A 112 0.77 -3.55 25.86
C ASP A 112 1.39 -4.96 25.81
N GLY A 113 0.95 -5.81 26.73
CA GLY A 113 1.54 -7.12 26.99
C GLY A 113 0.56 -8.23 26.64
N PRO A 114 0.41 -8.61 25.37
CA PRO A 114 -0.47 -9.70 24.99
C PRO A 114 -0.01 -11.01 25.67
N PRO A 115 -0.93 -11.93 26.01
CA PRO A 115 -0.62 -13.16 26.76
C PRO A 115 0.07 -14.22 25.87
N VAL A 116 1.19 -13.85 25.25
CA VAL A 116 2.00 -14.67 24.37
C VAL A 116 3.48 -14.55 24.76
N ALA A 117 4.20 -15.67 24.73
CA ALA A 117 5.64 -15.64 24.99
C ALA A 117 6.39 -15.07 23.78
N LEU A 118 7.12 -13.97 23.98
CA LEU A 118 8.02 -13.43 22.95
C LEU A 118 9.33 -14.20 22.94
N THR A 119 9.80 -14.53 21.74
CA THR A 119 11.19 -15.01 21.59
C THR A 119 12.17 -13.86 21.85
N ARG A 120 13.42 -14.20 22.19
CA ARG A 120 14.49 -13.20 22.40
C ARG A 120 14.70 -12.29 21.18
N ARG A 121 14.53 -12.82 19.96
CA ARG A 121 14.59 -12.04 18.71
C ARG A 121 13.43 -11.07 18.56
N ALA A 122 12.21 -11.50 18.89
CA ALA A 122 11.04 -10.64 18.83
C ALA A 122 11.12 -9.49 19.85
N ALA A 123 11.63 -9.76 21.05
CA ALA A 123 11.88 -8.74 22.06
C ALA A 123 12.91 -7.70 21.58
N ALA A 124 14.03 -8.14 20.99
CA ALA A 124 15.03 -7.22 20.44
C ALA A 124 14.47 -6.30 19.33
N VAL A 125 13.69 -6.86 18.40
CA VAL A 125 13.03 -6.07 17.33
C VAL A 125 12.07 -5.03 17.89
N ARG A 126 11.34 -5.37 18.97
CA ARG A 126 10.45 -4.42 19.65
C ARG A 126 11.24 -3.23 20.19
N ASP A 127 12.34 -3.49 20.88
CA ASP A 127 13.17 -2.45 21.47
C ASP A 127 13.82 -1.56 20.37
N ASP A 128 14.24 -2.16 19.26
CA ASP A 128 14.79 -1.44 18.10
C ASP A 128 13.77 -0.50 17.43
N LEU A 129 12.47 -0.70 17.63
CA LEU A 129 11.39 0.09 17.03
C LEU A 129 10.84 1.19 17.93
N ASP A 130 11.38 1.40 19.14
CA ASP A 130 10.88 2.40 20.10
C ASP A 130 10.82 3.82 19.49
N PHE A 131 11.77 4.17 18.64
CA PHE A 131 11.82 5.47 17.94
C PHE A 131 10.62 5.76 17.03
N SER A 132 9.82 4.74 16.70
CA SER A 132 8.65 4.84 15.81
C SER A 132 7.34 5.08 16.55
N VAL A 133 7.33 5.09 17.89
CA VAL A 133 6.12 5.25 18.71
C VAL A 133 6.28 6.31 19.78
N HIS A 134 5.15 6.91 20.19
CA HIS A 134 5.10 7.82 21.35
C HIS A 134 3.69 7.77 21.95
N PRO A 135 3.51 7.76 23.28
CA PRO A 135 2.17 7.72 23.91
C PRO A 135 1.32 8.98 23.68
N GLY A 136 1.92 10.01 23.09
CA GLY A 136 1.35 11.35 22.95
C GLY A 136 1.09 11.74 21.51
N GLY A 137 1.05 10.76 20.59
CA GLY A 137 0.82 10.98 19.17
C GLY A 137 1.46 9.97 18.23
N THR A 138 1.37 10.24 16.93
CA THR A 138 2.20 9.61 15.90
C THR A 138 3.55 10.34 15.81
N VAL A 139 4.60 9.67 15.34
CA VAL A 139 5.96 10.21 15.37
C VAL A 139 6.38 10.69 13.99
N ILE A 140 6.90 11.92 13.90
CA ILE A 140 7.56 12.44 12.70
C ILE A 140 9.04 12.58 13.03
N SER A 141 9.85 11.69 12.47
CA SER A 141 11.28 11.66 12.70
C SER A 141 12.03 12.25 11.52
N ARG A 142 13.05 13.07 11.79
CA ARG A 142 14.00 13.52 10.77
C ARG A 142 15.22 12.60 10.76
N SER A 143 15.57 12.06 9.59
CA SER A 143 16.78 11.27 9.40
C SER A 143 18.03 12.18 9.41
N PRO A 144 19.23 11.61 9.60
CA PRO A 144 20.48 12.36 9.44
C PRO A 144 20.69 12.96 8.05
N SER A 145 20.13 12.35 6.99
CA SER A 145 20.13 12.89 5.62
C SER A 145 19.20 14.09 5.43
N GLY A 146 18.36 14.40 6.43
CA GLY A 146 17.39 15.49 6.37
C GLY A 146 16.01 15.05 5.90
N ASP A 147 15.81 13.78 5.56
CA ASP A 147 14.51 13.24 5.14
C ASP A 147 13.54 13.19 6.32
N LEU A 148 12.27 13.49 6.05
CA LEU A 148 11.19 13.39 7.03
C LEU A 148 10.47 12.06 6.85
N HIS A 149 10.41 11.27 7.93
CA HIS A 149 9.64 10.05 8.00
C HIS A 149 8.50 10.21 9.01
N TRP A 150 7.29 9.83 8.60
CA TRP A 150 6.12 9.82 9.48
C TRP A 150 5.70 8.38 9.81
N TRP A 151 5.81 8.01 11.08
CA TRP A 151 5.37 6.73 11.65
C TRP A 151 3.88 6.83 12.01
N THR A 152 3.02 6.58 11.02
CA THR A 152 1.57 6.82 11.13
C THR A 152 0.83 5.75 11.92
N TRP A 153 1.27 4.50 11.84
CA TRP A 153 0.54 3.32 12.32
C TRP A 153 -0.91 3.27 11.84
N ALA A 154 -1.16 3.75 10.60
CA ALA A 154 -2.50 3.89 10.03
C ALA A 154 -2.91 2.72 9.10
N GLY A 155 -2.02 1.75 8.85
CA GLY A 155 -2.25 0.70 7.87
C GLY A 155 -2.07 1.17 6.42
N ASP A 156 -2.10 0.22 5.48
CA ASP A 156 -1.62 0.44 4.12
C ASP A 156 -2.52 1.37 3.29
N ARG A 157 -3.84 1.20 3.36
CA ARG A 157 -4.79 2.02 2.61
C ARG A 157 -4.85 3.47 3.10
N ALA A 158 -4.81 3.66 4.42
CA ALA A 158 -4.76 5.01 4.99
C ALA A 158 -3.45 5.69 4.61
N ASN A 159 -2.32 4.97 4.64
CA ASN A 159 -1.04 5.50 4.18
C ASN A 159 -1.02 5.82 2.68
N ALA A 160 -1.66 5.01 1.84
CA ALA A 160 -1.81 5.32 0.42
C ALA A 160 -2.60 6.62 0.20
N THR A 161 -3.68 6.82 0.98
CA THR A 161 -4.50 8.02 0.98
C THR A 161 -3.73 9.25 1.46
N LEU A 162 -3.01 9.12 2.58
CA LEU A 162 -2.14 10.17 3.12
C LEU A 162 -1.05 10.55 2.13
N LYS A 163 -0.45 9.58 1.43
CA LYS A 163 0.57 9.83 0.40
C LYS A 163 0.01 10.54 -0.83
N ALA A 164 -1.21 10.21 -1.23
CA ALA A 164 -1.89 10.90 -2.32
C ALA A 164 -2.24 12.35 -1.96
N THR A 165 -2.58 12.59 -0.69
CA THR A 165 -2.95 13.90 -0.16
C THR A 165 -1.72 14.77 0.14
N LEU A 166 -0.70 14.20 0.77
CA LEU A 166 0.46 14.91 1.29
C LEU A 166 1.65 14.76 0.34
N ARG A 167 2.16 15.91 -0.13
CA ARG A 167 3.51 15.98 -0.69
C ARG A 167 4.48 16.39 0.40
N LEU A 168 4.91 15.43 1.22
CA LEU A 168 5.96 15.65 2.22
C LEU A 168 7.23 16.17 1.54
N ARG A 169 7.69 17.35 1.95
CA ARG A 169 8.97 17.93 1.54
C ARG A 169 9.94 17.86 2.71
N GLY A 170 11.22 17.59 2.43
CA GLY A 170 12.24 17.44 3.48
C GLY A 170 12.41 18.68 4.37
N ASP A 171 12.10 19.88 3.88
CA ASP A 171 12.22 21.15 4.63
C ASP A 171 11.05 21.44 5.57
N LEU A 172 10.02 20.58 5.65
CA LEU A 172 8.85 20.82 6.50
C LEU A 172 9.25 20.94 7.99
N ARG A 173 8.91 22.08 8.59
CA ARG A 173 9.04 22.35 10.03
C ARG A 173 7.73 22.08 10.76
N PRO A 174 7.74 21.93 12.10
CA PRO A 174 6.52 21.68 12.87
C PRO A 174 5.38 22.67 12.62
N ASP A 175 5.69 23.95 12.40
CA ASP A 175 4.67 24.98 12.11
C ASP A 175 4.05 24.79 10.74
N GLY A 176 4.89 24.53 9.72
CA GLY A 176 4.44 24.22 8.37
C GLY A 176 3.61 22.94 8.31
N TRP A 177 3.98 21.93 9.12
CA TRP A 177 3.20 20.70 9.26
C TRP A 177 1.81 20.97 9.84
N ARG A 178 1.73 21.74 10.94
CA ARG A 178 0.45 22.07 11.57
C ARG A 178 -0.47 22.84 10.61
N SER A 179 0.07 23.76 9.82
CA SER A 179 -0.70 24.46 8.79
C SER A 179 -1.18 23.52 7.69
N ALA A 180 -0.30 22.66 7.17
CA ALA A 180 -0.65 21.69 6.13
C ALA A 180 -1.72 20.69 6.60
N VAL A 181 -1.62 20.19 7.84
CA VAL A 181 -2.63 19.32 8.46
C VAL A 181 -3.99 20.00 8.50
N ARG A 182 -4.06 21.27 8.95
CA ARG A 182 -5.33 22.01 9.03
C ARG A 182 -5.97 22.25 7.67
N GLU A 183 -5.15 22.52 6.66
CA GLU A 183 -5.64 22.72 5.29
C GLU A 183 -6.13 21.42 4.65
N LEU A 184 -5.43 20.31 4.90
CA LEU A 184 -5.66 19.05 4.19
C LEU A 184 -6.62 18.09 4.91
N ALA A 185 -6.96 18.32 6.17
CA ALA A 185 -7.85 17.46 6.94
C ALA A 185 -9.20 17.23 6.25
N ASP A 186 -9.76 18.27 5.62
CA ASP A 186 -11.04 18.23 4.90
C ASP A 186 -10.88 18.02 3.39
N HIS A 187 -9.65 17.83 2.91
CA HIS A 187 -9.29 17.78 1.49
C HIS A 187 -8.46 16.53 1.15
N LEU A 188 -8.78 15.40 1.79
CA LEU A 188 -8.16 14.12 1.47
C LEU A 188 -8.41 13.72 0.02
N VAL A 189 -7.38 13.21 -0.64
CA VAL A 189 -7.39 12.79 -2.03
C VAL A 189 -7.29 11.27 -2.13
N MET A 190 -8.12 10.67 -2.98
CA MET A 190 -8.05 9.24 -3.26
C MET A 190 -6.73 8.89 -3.98
N PRO A 191 -6.13 7.71 -3.73
CA PRO A 191 -4.93 7.28 -4.43
C PRO A 191 -5.12 7.21 -5.94
N ASP A 192 -4.11 7.66 -6.70
CA ASP A 192 -4.08 7.51 -8.14
C ASP A 192 -3.79 6.05 -8.52
N VAL A 193 -4.42 5.56 -9.57
CA VAL A 193 -4.38 4.17 -10.01
C VAL A 193 -3.65 4.10 -11.35
N ASP A 194 -2.67 3.20 -11.46
CA ASP A 194 -2.00 2.93 -12.73
C ASP A 194 -3.01 2.39 -13.74
N ASP A 195 -3.04 2.96 -14.94
CA ASP A 195 -3.88 2.55 -16.06
C ASP A 195 -3.86 1.03 -16.32
N ARG A 196 -2.73 0.38 -16.07
CA ARG A 196 -2.56 -1.06 -16.28
C ARG A 196 -3.30 -1.87 -15.23
N ALA A 197 -3.45 -1.35 -14.01
CA ALA A 197 -4.21 -1.98 -12.92
C ALA A 197 -5.69 -2.20 -13.26
N VAL A 198 -6.26 -1.30 -14.06
CA VAL A 198 -7.64 -1.37 -14.55
C VAL A 198 -7.88 -2.70 -15.27
N HIS A 199 -6.91 -3.21 -16.03
CA HIS A 199 -7.03 -4.48 -16.74
C HIS A 199 -7.09 -5.71 -15.81
N GLY A 200 -6.61 -5.57 -14.57
CA GLY A 200 -6.71 -6.62 -13.55
C GLY A 200 -8.03 -6.61 -12.77
N LEU A 201 -8.86 -5.56 -12.92
CA LEU A 201 -10.13 -5.46 -12.23
C LEU A 201 -11.16 -6.44 -12.84
N LYS A 202 -11.82 -7.21 -11.97
CA LYS A 202 -13.00 -8.00 -12.36
C LYS A 202 -14.07 -7.04 -12.90
N PHE A 203 -14.67 -7.36 -14.05
CA PHE A 203 -15.61 -6.51 -14.81
C PHE A 203 -14.99 -5.33 -15.56
N SER A 204 -13.66 -5.22 -15.66
CA SER A 204 -13.00 -4.17 -16.48
C SER A 204 -13.41 -4.17 -17.95
N ALA A 205 -13.89 -5.31 -18.47
CA ALA A 205 -14.40 -5.45 -19.82
C ALA A 205 -15.77 -4.77 -20.06
N ASP A 206 -16.51 -4.48 -18.99
CA ASP A 206 -17.89 -3.99 -18.99
C ASP A 206 -18.07 -2.65 -18.28
N LEU A 207 -17.05 -2.23 -17.52
CA LEU A 207 -17.06 -0.97 -16.81
C LEU A 207 -16.35 0.11 -17.63
N PRO A 208 -16.99 1.27 -17.91
CA PRO A 208 -16.30 2.43 -18.46
C PRO A 208 -15.02 2.74 -17.67
N ARG A 209 -13.95 3.11 -18.37
CA ARG A 209 -12.61 3.27 -17.80
C ARG A 209 -12.58 4.14 -16.52
N HIS A 210 -13.21 5.31 -16.57
CA HIS A 210 -13.27 6.22 -15.42
C HIS A 210 -13.94 5.60 -14.18
N LEU A 211 -14.93 4.72 -14.35
CA LEU A 211 -15.56 4.00 -13.24
C LEU A 211 -14.67 2.88 -12.70
N ALA A 212 -13.84 2.27 -13.55
CA ALA A 212 -12.89 1.24 -13.14
C ALA A 212 -11.74 1.84 -12.32
N GLU A 213 -11.22 2.98 -12.78
CA GLU A 213 -10.24 3.78 -12.04
C GLU A 213 -10.83 4.23 -10.70
N ALA A 214 -12.03 4.81 -10.69
CA ALA A 214 -12.70 5.23 -9.45
C ALA A 214 -12.95 4.06 -8.48
N THR A 215 -13.34 2.88 -9.00
CA THR A 215 -13.56 1.68 -8.17
C THR A 215 -12.25 1.20 -7.53
N LEU A 216 -11.15 1.21 -8.29
CA LEU A 216 -9.85 0.82 -7.77
C LEU A 216 -9.33 1.86 -6.76
N ALA A 217 -9.45 3.14 -7.05
CA ALA A 217 -9.06 4.22 -6.15
C ALA A 217 -9.80 4.10 -4.81
N ALA A 218 -11.12 3.87 -4.85
CA ALA A 218 -11.93 3.65 -3.65
C ALA A 218 -11.54 2.39 -2.87
N ARG A 219 -11.11 1.30 -3.53
CA ARG A 219 -10.62 0.07 -2.87
C ARG A 219 -9.26 0.22 -2.22
N LEU A 220 -8.46 1.16 -2.70
CA LEU A 220 -7.12 1.45 -2.18
C LEU A 220 -7.15 2.56 -1.13
N ALA A 221 -8.20 3.38 -1.13
CA ALA A 221 -8.38 4.46 -0.17
C ALA A 221 -8.89 3.96 1.19
N ASP A 222 -8.55 4.71 2.23
CA ASP A 222 -9.17 4.67 3.55
C ASP A 222 -9.15 6.11 4.09
N LEU A 223 -10.21 6.87 3.75
CA LEU A 223 -10.32 8.30 4.05
C LEU A 223 -10.51 8.53 5.55
N ASP A 224 -11.32 7.70 6.21
CA ASP A 224 -11.64 7.87 7.63
C ASP A 224 -10.40 7.69 8.51
N ASN A 225 -9.66 6.60 8.30
CA ASN A 225 -8.46 6.35 9.09
C ASN A 225 -7.30 7.26 8.69
N ALA A 226 -7.24 7.71 7.43
CA ALA A 226 -6.30 8.77 7.03
C ALA A 226 -6.60 10.09 7.75
N ALA A 227 -7.87 10.52 7.81
CA ALA A 227 -8.28 11.72 8.54
C ALA A 227 -7.94 11.62 10.03
N ARG A 228 -8.21 10.46 10.65
CA ARG A 228 -7.85 10.20 12.04
C ARG A 228 -6.34 10.32 12.28
N ALA A 229 -5.53 9.63 11.48
CA ALA A 229 -4.07 9.72 11.59
C ALA A 229 -3.55 11.15 11.36
N LEU A 230 -4.15 11.89 10.42
CA LEU A 230 -3.76 13.26 10.09
C LEU A 230 -4.10 14.26 11.21
N THR A 231 -5.20 14.04 11.95
CA THR A 231 -5.68 14.95 13.00
C THR A 231 -5.23 14.58 14.41
N GLU A 232 -4.75 13.36 14.62
CA GLU A 232 -4.10 12.94 15.87
C GLU A 232 -2.86 13.81 16.19
N PRO A 233 -2.47 13.96 17.46
CA PRO A 233 -1.25 14.68 17.81
C PRO A 233 0.00 14.10 17.12
N HIS A 234 0.93 14.95 16.70
CA HIS A 234 2.20 14.55 16.11
C HIS A 234 3.37 14.96 17.00
N ARG A 235 4.35 14.07 17.15
CA ARG A 235 5.59 14.31 17.90
C ARG A 235 6.78 14.35 16.95
N PHE A 236 7.43 15.51 16.88
CA PHE A 236 8.64 15.68 16.10
C PHE A 236 9.86 15.20 16.89
N THR A 237 10.62 14.27 16.31
CA THR A 237 11.84 13.74 16.90
C THR A 237 13.00 13.85 15.90
N THR A 238 14.22 13.93 16.41
CA THR A 238 15.43 13.87 15.60
C THR A 238 16.11 12.53 15.86
N ARG A 239 16.40 11.75 14.82
CA ARG A 239 17.24 10.56 14.99
C ARG A 239 18.69 10.99 15.13
N THR A 240 19.22 10.99 16.35
CA THR A 240 20.66 10.89 16.57
C THR A 240 21.10 9.48 16.19
N GLY A 241 22.11 9.39 15.33
CA GLY A 241 22.66 8.12 14.83
C GLY A 241 23.37 7.32 15.91
#